data_AF-A0A147BLL3-F1
#
_entry.id   AF-A0A147BLL3-F1
#
_cell.length_a   1.000
_cell.length_b   1.000
_cell.length_c   1.000
_cell.angle_alpha   90.00
_cell.angle_beta   90.00
_cell.angle_gamma   90.00
#
_symmetry.space_group_name_H-M   'P 1'
#
loop_
_entity.id
_entity.type
_entity.pdbx_description
1 polymer ?
#
loop_
_entity_poly.entity_id
_entity_poly.type
_entity_poly.pdbx_seq_one_letter_code
_entity_poly.pdbx_strand_id
1 'polypeptide(L)'
;KYIGQTGRCLNDRLREHNLNVNNHRDGHLSVHCYDCGCKPLFSTCTILSRHKDKTVREIIEADLIKQSGAQCVSVASIDLLDKELAFLRATVRPGIG
;
A
#
# COMPACT_ATOMS: atom_id res chain seq x y z
N LYS A 1 -9.49 2.92 -1.73
CA LYS A 1 -8.32 3.00 -0.81
C LYS A 1 -7.05 2.71 -1.60
N TYR A 2 -5.89 3.28 -1.22
CA TYR A 2 -4.59 2.95 -1.80
C TYR A 2 -3.64 2.56 -0.66
N ILE A 3 -2.93 1.45 -0.81
CA ILE A 3 -1.92 0.97 0.13
C ILE A 3 -0.65 0.71 -0.67
N GLY A 4 0.49 1.23 -0.20
CA GLY A 4 1.77 1.05 -0.86
C GLY A 4 2.92 1.02 0.15
N GLN A 5 3.98 0.32 -0.19
CA GLN A 5 5.26 0.39 0.53
C GLN A 5 6.23 1.38 -0.12
N THR A 6 7.15 1.92 0.68
CA THR A 6 8.29 2.68 0.19
C THR A 6 9.51 2.43 1.05
N GLY A 7 10.68 2.29 0.42
CA GLY A 7 11.98 2.36 1.08
C GLY A 7 12.59 3.77 1.09
N ARG A 8 11.94 4.73 0.43
CA ARG A 8 12.37 6.14 0.33
C ARG A 8 11.59 7.02 1.30
N CYS A 9 11.99 8.29 1.40
CA CYS A 9 11.26 9.30 2.14
C CYS A 9 9.78 9.32 1.73
N LEU A 10 8.88 9.30 2.72
CA LEU A 10 7.43 9.29 2.49
C LEU A 10 6.99 10.52 1.68
N ASN A 11 7.54 11.70 2.00
CA ASN A 11 7.18 12.95 1.33
C ASN A 11 7.54 12.93 -0.16
N ASP A 12 8.69 12.36 -0.52
CA ASP A 12 9.06 12.18 -1.92
C ASP A 12 8.09 11.24 -2.63
N ARG A 13 7.71 10.14 -1.98
CA ARG A 13 6.77 9.18 -2.57
C ARG A 13 5.38 9.77 -2.77
N LEU A 14 4.88 10.55 -1.81
CA LEU A 14 3.60 11.25 -1.93
C LEU A 14 3.65 12.32 -3.03
N ARG A 15 4.75 13.06 -3.13
CA ARG A 15 4.96 14.04 -4.20
C ARG A 15 4.93 13.39 -5.59
N GLU A 16 5.58 12.25 -5.76
CA GLU A 16 5.51 11.48 -7.00
C GLU A 16 4.10 11.00 -7.33
N HIS A 17 3.37 10.46 -6.34
CA HIS A 17 1.98 10.06 -6.56
C HIS A 17 1.12 11.26 -6.98
N ASN A 18 1.29 12.41 -6.33
CA ASN A 18 0.58 13.63 -6.71
C ASN A 18 0.94 14.07 -8.14
N LEU A 19 2.21 14.02 -8.53
CA LEU A 19 2.64 14.33 -9.90
C LEU A 19 2.07 13.34 -10.91
N ASN A 20 2.05 12.03 -10.61
CA ASN A 20 1.51 11.03 -11.52
C ASN A 20 0.01 11.23 -11.74
N VAL A 21 -0.75 11.44 -10.66
CA VAL A 21 -2.20 11.67 -10.71
C VAL A 21 -2.53 12.94 -11.49
N ASN A 22 -1.83 14.06 -11.22
CA ASN A 22 -2.11 15.33 -11.91
C ASN A 22 -1.71 15.32 -13.40
N ASN A 23 -0.75 14.48 -13.78
CA ASN A 23 -0.28 14.36 -15.17
C ASN A 23 -0.86 13.13 -15.88
N HIS A 24 -1.80 12.40 -15.27
CA HIS A 24 -2.39 11.17 -15.81
C HIS A 24 -1.35 10.16 -16.30
N ARG A 25 -0.30 9.95 -15.51
CA ARG A 25 0.79 9.00 -15.81
C ARG A 25 0.45 7.59 -15.33
N ASP A 26 1.38 6.68 -15.53
CA ASP A 26 1.27 5.29 -15.13
C ASP A 26 1.11 5.09 -13.61
N GLY A 27 0.61 3.91 -13.26
CA GLY A 27 0.42 3.43 -11.90
C GLY A 27 -1.05 3.37 -11.50
N HIS A 28 -1.40 2.34 -10.75
CA HIS A 28 -2.80 2.01 -10.45
C HIS A 28 -3.61 3.16 -9.83
N LEU A 29 -3.00 3.96 -8.96
CA LEU A 29 -3.67 5.11 -8.35
C LEU A 29 -4.02 6.17 -9.41
N SER A 30 -3.09 6.49 -10.31
CA SER A 30 -3.28 7.50 -11.35
C SER A 30 -4.34 7.06 -12.35
N VAL A 31 -4.26 5.81 -12.83
CA VAL A 31 -5.25 5.20 -13.73
C VAL A 31 -6.64 5.22 -13.09
N HIS A 32 -6.77 4.77 -11.84
CA HIS A 32 -8.05 4.80 -11.13
C HIS A 32 -8.62 6.23 -11.00
N CYS A 33 -7.77 7.21 -10.65
CA CYS A 33 -8.20 8.59 -10.54
C CYS A 33 -8.68 9.17 -11.89
N TYR A 34 -8.02 8.81 -12.99
CA TYR A 34 -8.43 9.21 -14.33
C TYR A 34 -9.78 8.58 -14.72
N ASP A 35 -9.92 7.26 -14.57
CA ASP A 35 -11.10 6.54 -15.03
C ASP A 35 -12.33 6.82 -14.15
N CYS A 36 -12.14 6.95 -12.83
CA CYS A 36 -13.24 7.10 -11.87
C CYS A 36 -13.54 8.56 -11.50
N GLY A 37 -12.60 9.48 -11.73
CA GLY A 37 -12.70 10.87 -11.25
C GLY A 37 -12.41 11.05 -9.75
N CYS A 38 -11.99 9.99 -9.07
CA CYS A 38 -11.61 10.01 -7.66
C CYS A 38 -10.39 10.92 -7.42
N LYS A 39 -10.39 11.66 -6.31
CA LYS A 39 -9.26 12.50 -5.89
C LYS A 39 -8.59 11.93 -4.63
N PRO A 40 -7.28 11.63 -4.65
CA PRO A 40 -6.58 11.13 -3.48
C PRO A 40 -6.34 12.25 -2.46
N LEU A 41 -6.56 11.95 -1.18
CA LEU A 41 -6.33 12.87 -0.07
C LEU A 41 -4.94 12.63 0.54
N PHE A 42 -3.90 13.19 -0.08
CA PHE A 42 -2.51 12.97 0.38
C PHE A 42 -2.21 13.54 1.77
N SER A 43 -2.89 14.63 2.17
CA SER A 43 -2.72 15.26 3.49
C SER A 43 -3.20 14.39 4.65
N THR A 44 -4.08 13.43 4.39
CA THR A 44 -4.64 12.52 5.40
C THR A 44 -4.06 11.12 5.29
N CYS A 45 -2.92 10.95 4.62
CA CYS A 45 -2.25 9.65 4.57
C CYS A 45 -1.71 9.28 5.96
N THR A 46 -1.71 7.98 6.27
CA THR A 46 -1.26 7.45 7.55
C THR A 46 -0.21 6.38 7.33
N ILE A 47 0.75 6.28 8.24
CA ILE A 47 1.77 5.24 8.21
C ILE A 47 1.22 4.03 8.96
N LEU A 48 0.99 2.93 8.22
CA LEU A 48 0.42 1.70 8.78
C LEU A 48 1.46 0.86 9.55
N SER A 49 2.72 0.88 9.10
CA SER A 49 3.84 0.20 9.77
C SER A 49 5.19 0.75 9.29
N ARG A 50 6.26 0.48 10.03
CA ARG A 50 7.65 0.82 9.67
C ARG A 50 8.55 -0.38 9.93
N HIS A 51 9.39 -0.70 8.95
CA HIS A 51 10.44 -1.71 9.12
C HIS A 51 11.64 -1.40 8.22
N LYS A 52 12.86 -1.74 8.66
CA LYS A 52 14.09 -1.49 7.89
C LYS A 52 14.22 -2.43 6.70
N ASP A 53 13.87 -3.70 6.90
CA ASP A 53 13.88 -4.73 5.86
C ASP A 53 12.78 -4.49 4.82
N LYS A 54 13.15 -4.59 3.54
CA LYS A 54 12.24 -4.40 2.39
C LYS A 54 11.18 -5.50 2.33
N THR A 55 11.59 -6.75 2.42
CA THR A 55 10.72 -7.92 2.32
C THR A 55 9.64 -7.88 3.40
N VAL A 56 9.99 -7.49 4.63
CA VAL A 56 9.00 -7.33 5.71
C VAL A 56 7.97 -6.26 5.37
N ARG A 57 8.36 -5.12 4.78
CA ARG A 57 7.40 -4.09 4.34
C ARG A 57 6.48 -4.60 3.23
N GLU A 58 7.01 -5.37 2.29
CA GLU A 58 6.25 -5.97 1.19
C GLU A 58 5.26 -7.03 1.70
N ILE A 59 5.63 -7.83 2.70
CA ILE A 59 4.73 -8.78 3.38
C ILE A 59 3.57 -8.04 4.06
N ILE A 60 3.88 -6.98 4.81
CA ILE A 60 2.85 -6.16 5.49
C ILE A 60 1.93 -5.48 4.48
N GLU A 61 2.48 -4.93 3.39
CA GLU A 61 1.71 -4.35 2.29
C GLU A 61 0.75 -5.37 1.66
N ALA A 62 1.26 -6.55 1.30
CA ALA A 62 0.47 -7.62 0.68
C ALA A 62 -0.69 -8.08 1.57
N ASP A 63 -0.42 -8.29 2.87
CA ASP A 63 -1.45 -8.65 3.84
C ASP A 63 -2.54 -7.57 3.96
N LEU A 64 -2.16 -6.29 4.08
CA LEU A 64 -3.10 -5.18 4.21
C LEU A 64 -3.91 -4.92 2.93
N ILE A 65 -3.32 -5.12 1.75
CA ILE A 65 -4.03 -5.07 0.46
C ILE A 65 -5.05 -6.20 0.40
N LYS A 66 -4.65 -7.44 0.73
CA LYS A 66 -5.56 -8.60 0.74
C LYS A 66 -6.74 -8.40 1.70
N GLN A 67 -6.48 -7.88 2.91
CA GLN A 67 -7.53 -7.54 3.88
C GLN A 67 -8.49 -6.45 3.38
N SER A 68 -7.99 -5.50 2.60
CA SER A 68 -8.81 -4.44 2.00
C SER A 68 -9.63 -4.93 0.80
N GLY A 69 -9.29 -6.08 0.22
CA GLY A 69 -10.00 -6.69 -0.90
C GLY A 69 -10.19 -5.73 -2.08
N ALA A 70 -11.38 -5.77 -2.70
CA ALA A 70 -11.72 -4.93 -3.85
C ALA A 70 -11.75 -3.42 -3.55
N GLN A 71 -11.66 -2.99 -2.28
CA GLN A 71 -11.61 -1.58 -1.92
C GLN A 71 -10.21 -0.97 -2.10
N CYS A 72 -9.17 -1.79 -2.29
CA CYS A 72 -7.82 -1.33 -2.56
C CYS A 72 -7.55 -1.27 -4.07
N VAL A 73 -7.09 -0.12 -4.56
CA VAL A 73 -6.78 0.06 -5.99
C VAL A 73 -5.35 -0.35 -6.32
N SER A 74 -4.51 -0.66 -5.33
CA SER A 74 -3.13 -1.10 -5.55
C SER A 74 -3.02 -2.62 -5.68
N VAL A 75 -1.93 -3.03 -6.34
CA VAL A 75 -1.47 -4.41 -6.41
C VAL A 75 -0.27 -4.56 -5.49
N ALA A 76 -0.18 -5.69 -4.78
CA ALA A 76 0.90 -5.96 -3.84
C ALA A 76 2.25 -6.12 -4.54
N SER A 77 3.34 -5.71 -3.88
CA SER A 77 4.70 -5.90 -4.42
C SER A 77 5.10 -7.37 -4.49
N ILE A 78 4.52 -8.21 -3.64
CA ILE A 78 4.68 -9.67 -3.62
C ILE A 78 3.31 -10.32 -3.54
N ASP A 79 3.19 -11.52 -4.13
CA ASP A 79 1.99 -12.33 -3.98
C ASP A 79 2.18 -13.31 -2.81
N LEU A 80 1.16 -13.41 -1.96
CA LEU A 80 1.13 -14.30 -0.80
C LEU A 80 -0.10 -15.19 -0.89
N LEU A 81 0.12 -16.49 -0.75
CA LEU A 81 -0.96 -17.45 -0.69
C LEU A 81 -1.76 -17.28 0.60
N ASP A 82 -3.05 -17.65 0.56
CA ASP A 82 -3.92 -17.53 1.73
C ASP A 82 -3.39 -18.33 2.93
N LYS A 83 -2.69 -19.46 2.67
CA LYS A 83 -2.01 -20.26 3.71
C LYS A 83 -0.84 -19.52 4.38
N GLU A 84 -0.09 -18.72 3.62
CA GLU A 84 1.06 -17.96 4.13
C GLU A 84 0.56 -16.81 4.98
N LEU A 85 -0.49 -16.10 4.53
CA LEU A 85 -1.16 -15.07 5.32
C LEU A 85 -1.77 -15.65 6.60
N ALA A 86 -2.43 -16.82 6.53
CA ALA A 86 -2.97 -17.49 7.70
C ALA A 86 -1.88 -17.83 8.72
N PHE A 87 -0.74 -18.35 8.26
CA PHE A 87 0.41 -18.62 9.12
C PHE A 87 0.95 -17.35 9.77
N LEU A 88 1.21 -16.30 8.98
CA LEU A 88 1.74 -15.03 9.49
C LEU A 88 0.83 -14.45 10.57
N ARG A 89 -0.49 -14.38 10.33
CA ARG A 89 -1.46 -13.84 11.29
C ARG A 89 -1.56 -14.67 12.57
N ALA A 90 -1.44 -16.01 12.47
CA ALA A 90 -1.42 -16.89 13.65
C ALA A 90 -0.14 -16.70 14.49
N THR A 91 0.97 -16.26 13.87
CA THR A 91 2.25 -16.03 14.56
C THR A 91 2.37 -14.64 15.19
N VAL A 92 1.50 -13.68 14.83
CA VAL A 92 1.45 -12.37 15.49
C VAL A 92 0.90 -12.57 16.90
N ARG A 93 1.79 -12.55 17.90
CA ARG A 93 1.37 -12.48 19.31
C ARG A 93 0.65 -11.15 19.55
N PRO A 94 -0.49 -11.12 20.27
CA PRO A 94 -1.09 -9.87 20.68
C PRO A 94 -0.14 -9.13 21.64
N GLY A 95 0.48 -8.06 21.14
CA GLY A 95 1.20 -7.05 21.92
C GLY A 95 2.71 -7.23 22.01
N ILE A 96 3.44 -6.52 21.16
CA ILE A 96 4.57 -5.64 21.56
C ILE A 96 4.53 -4.46 20.58
N GLY A 97 4.08 -3.30 21.07
CA GLY A 97 4.17 -2.03 20.37
C GLY A 97 5.54 -1.39 20.53
#